data_AF-A0A9P8ES01-F1
#
_entry.id   AF-A0A9P8ES01-F1
#
_cell.length_a   1.000
_cell.length_b   1.000
_cell.length_c   1.000
_cell.angle_alpha   90.00
_cell.angle_beta   90.00
_cell.angle_gamma   90.00
#
_symmetry.space_group_name_H-M   'P 1'
#
loop_
_entity.id
_entity.type
_entity.pdbx_description
1 polymer ?
#
loop_
_entity_poly.entity_id
_entity_poly.type
_entity_poly.pdbx_seq_one_letter_code
_entity_poly.pdbx_strand_id
1 'polypeptide(L)'
;MFGAFKPTSALSGGLLWKIPWRLSAPQKLRQRRRLRRVDNIVSVLDSALQRQVQSQPATTATKGIGATQATTGELSQTAQGQRLMNAEINAPLNELRHGRGPRQGDILSGSLPAGTVTMTGDQARKMGTIKLLERWKADMPTEAEMLPRDKYTMFDRKEKKYRKGIHKLPKWTRVSQRVNPPGF
;
A
#
# COMPACT_ATOMS: atom_id res chain seq x y z
N MET A 1 -39.72 49.22 6.50
CA MET A 1 -38.93 49.66 7.67
C MET A 1 -38.13 48.46 8.17
N PHE A 2 -36.84 48.38 7.84
CA PHE A 2 -35.97 47.27 8.25
C PHE A 2 -35.50 47.54 9.69
N GLY A 3 -35.95 46.73 10.66
CA GLY A 3 -35.58 46.86 12.07
C GLY A 3 -34.08 46.59 12.30
N ALA A 4 -33.55 47.18 13.38
CA ALA A 4 -32.12 47.24 13.75
C ALA A 4 -31.40 45.88 13.95
N PHE A 5 -32.06 44.74 13.73
CA PHE A 5 -31.48 43.41 13.90
C PHE A 5 -31.83 42.51 12.71
N LYS A 6 -30.80 41.93 12.08
CA LYS A 6 -30.95 40.83 11.13
C LYS A 6 -31.35 39.58 11.93
N PRO A 7 -32.53 38.95 11.71
CA PRO A 7 -32.86 37.70 12.36
C PRO A 7 -31.85 36.64 11.94
N THR A 8 -31.05 36.13 12.87
CA THR A 8 -30.19 34.98 12.62
C THR A 8 -31.07 33.73 12.47
N SER A 9 -30.85 32.92 11.44
CA SER A 9 -31.53 31.64 11.27
C SER A 9 -31.43 30.80 12.55
N ALA A 10 -32.55 30.29 13.05
CA ALA A 10 -32.53 29.35 14.18
C ALA A 10 -31.65 28.15 13.80
N LEU A 11 -30.61 27.90 14.60
CA LEU A 11 -29.81 26.69 14.46
C LEU A 11 -30.70 25.51 14.86
N SER A 12 -31.29 24.82 13.88
CA SER A 12 -32.04 23.56 14.06
C SER A 12 -31.11 22.39 14.43
N GLY A 13 -30.22 22.59 15.41
CA GLY A 13 -29.30 21.61 15.97
C GLY A 13 -29.86 20.90 17.20
N GLY A 14 -31.14 20.54 17.18
CA GLY A 14 -31.83 19.95 18.35
C GLY A 14 -31.38 18.52 18.69
N LEU A 15 -30.80 17.80 17.73
CA LEU A 15 -30.33 16.42 17.97
C LEU A 15 -28.90 16.42 18.55
N LEU A 16 -28.79 16.04 19.83
CA LEU A 16 -27.52 15.97 20.54
C LEU A 16 -26.75 14.68 20.19
N TRP A 17 -25.82 14.77 19.24
CA TRP A 17 -24.83 13.72 18.99
C TRP A 17 -23.66 13.83 19.95
N LYS A 18 -23.75 13.20 21.13
CA LYS A 18 -22.73 13.25 22.19
C LYS A 18 -21.47 12.45 21.84
N ILE A 19 -20.65 12.99 20.94
CA ILE A 19 -19.37 12.42 20.52
C ILE A 19 -18.24 13.38 20.98
N PRO A 20 -17.37 12.97 21.92
CA PRO A 20 -16.32 13.85 22.44
C PRO A 20 -15.32 14.23 21.34
N TRP A 21 -14.64 15.37 21.48
CA TRP A 21 -13.62 15.80 20.51
C TRP A 21 -12.32 14.98 20.59
N ARG A 22 -12.08 14.29 21.72
CA ARG A 22 -10.89 13.47 21.98
C ARG A 22 -11.24 12.03 22.35
N LEU A 23 -10.31 11.12 22.02
CA LEU A 23 -10.32 9.74 22.47
C LEU A 23 -9.92 9.62 23.94
N SER A 24 -10.59 8.74 24.68
CA SER A 24 -10.17 8.35 26.03
C SER A 24 -8.95 7.41 26.00
N ALA A 25 -8.21 7.33 27.11
CA ALA A 25 -7.08 6.41 27.26
C ALA A 25 -7.38 4.94 26.88
N PRO A 26 -8.49 4.31 27.34
CA PRO A 26 -8.81 2.95 26.95
C PRO A 26 -9.15 2.82 25.45
N GLN A 27 -9.75 3.84 24.83
CA GLN A 27 -9.97 3.84 23.39
C GLN A 27 -8.65 3.94 22.60
N LYS A 28 -7.69 4.76 23.08
CA LYS A 28 -6.33 4.83 22.51
C LYS A 28 -5.59 3.49 22.62
N LEU A 29 -5.74 2.78 23.75
CA LEU A 29 -5.18 1.44 23.91
C LEU A 29 -5.78 0.45 22.91
N ARG A 30 -7.11 0.41 22.79
CA ARG A 30 -7.80 -0.45 21.81
C ARG A 30 -7.41 -0.12 20.37
N GLN A 31 -7.20 1.16 20.06
CA GLN A 31 -6.74 1.56 18.74
C GLN A 31 -5.35 1.02 18.42
N ARG A 32 -4.38 1.16 19.35
CA ARG A 32 -3.03 0.59 19.18
C ARG A 32 -3.08 -0.93 19.01
N ARG A 33 -3.90 -1.62 19.80
CA ARG A 33 -4.10 -3.08 19.66
C ARG A 33 -4.66 -3.47 18.29
N ARG A 34 -5.60 -2.69 17.73
CA ARG A 34 -6.14 -2.94 16.39
C ARG A 34 -5.10 -2.73 15.28
N LEU A 35 -4.32 -1.65 15.36
CA LEU A 35 -3.24 -1.38 14.41
C LEU A 35 -2.21 -2.53 14.42
N ARG A 36 -1.73 -2.92 15.62
CA ARG A 36 -0.84 -4.07 15.79
C ARG A 36 -1.45 -5.39 15.32
N ARG A 37 -2.75 -5.61 15.52
CA ARG A 37 -3.43 -6.82 15.03
C ARG A 37 -3.39 -6.90 13.50
N VAL A 38 -3.62 -5.78 12.81
CA VAL A 38 -3.51 -5.73 11.35
C VAL A 38 -2.07 -6.00 10.90
N ASP A 39 -1.08 -5.45 11.62
CA ASP A 39 0.35 -5.69 11.32
C ASP A 39 0.70 -7.17 11.45
N ASN A 40 0.24 -7.83 12.51
CA ASN A 40 0.43 -9.26 12.71
C ASN A 40 -0.24 -10.12 11.63
N ILE A 41 -1.40 -9.70 11.11
CA ILE A 41 -2.07 -10.43 10.02
C ILE A 41 -1.21 -10.34 8.75
N VAL A 42 -0.68 -9.16 8.44
CA VAL A 42 0.18 -8.94 7.27
C VAL A 42 1.46 -9.76 7.38
N SER A 43 2.11 -9.80 8.55
CA SER A 43 3.34 -10.58 8.75
C SER A 43 3.12 -12.10 8.65
N VAL A 44 1.97 -12.59 9.15
CA VAL A 44 1.60 -14.00 9.02
C VAL A 44 1.32 -14.36 7.56
N LEU A 45 0.57 -13.53 6.83
CA LEU A 45 0.31 -13.76 5.41
C LEU A 45 1.60 -13.76 4.59
N ASP A 46 2.51 -12.83 4.87
CA ASP A 46 3.81 -12.76 4.21
C ASP A 46 4.63 -14.04 4.41
N SER A 47 4.76 -14.47 5.67
CA SER A 47 5.50 -15.67 6.04
C SER A 47 4.88 -16.93 5.44
N ALA A 48 3.54 -17.02 5.39
CA ALA A 48 2.82 -18.16 4.84
C ALA A 48 3.02 -18.28 3.32
N LEU A 49 2.96 -17.16 2.59
CA LEU A 49 3.18 -17.14 1.14
C LEU A 49 4.60 -17.54 0.78
N GLN A 50 5.61 -17.03 1.49
CA GLN A 50 7.01 -17.40 1.29
C GLN A 50 7.24 -18.90 1.52
N ARG A 51 6.64 -19.47 2.56
CA ARG A 51 6.71 -20.92 2.84
C ARG A 51 6.00 -21.74 1.76
N GLN A 52 4.86 -21.28 1.26
CA GLN A 52 4.14 -21.97 0.19
C GLN A 52 5.02 -22.13 -1.05
N VAL A 53 5.74 -21.08 -1.45
CA VAL A 53 6.68 -21.12 -2.58
C VAL A 53 7.81 -22.13 -2.35
N GLN A 54 8.35 -22.22 -1.13
CA GLN A 54 9.39 -23.19 -0.79
C GLN A 54 8.88 -24.64 -0.76
N SER A 55 7.62 -24.85 -0.35
CA SER A 55 7.02 -26.18 -0.21
C SER A 55 6.42 -26.74 -1.51
N GLN A 56 6.31 -25.93 -2.57
CA GLN A 56 5.82 -26.41 -3.86
C GLN A 56 6.87 -27.36 -4.46
N PRO A 57 6.59 -28.67 -4.59
CA PRO A 57 7.50 -29.57 -5.28
C PRO A 57 7.66 -29.08 -6.73
N ALA A 58 8.88 -29.17 -7.27
CA ALA A 58 9.25 -28.72 -8.62
C ALA A 58 8.61 -29.56 -9.75
N THR A 59 7.32 -29.90 -9.64
CA THR A 59 6.58 -30.74 -10.56
C THR A 59 5.47 -29.94 -11.22
N THR A 60 5.86 -28.94 -11.99
CA THR A 60 5.16 -28.54 -13.23
C THR A 60 6.14 -27.71 -14.07
N ALA A 61 7.36 -28.22 -14.23
CA ALA A 61 8.10 -27.96 -15.45
C ALA A 61 7.25 -28.55 -16.60
N THR A 62 6.77 -27.66 -17.45
CA THR A 62 6.05 -27.97 -18.67
C THR A 62 6.77 -29.09 -19.42
N LYS A 63 5.99 -30.12 -19.75
CA LYS A 63 6.28 -31.16 -20.73
C LYS A 63 6.40 -30.48 -22.11
N GLY A 64 7.49 -29.77 -22.33
CA GLY A 64 7.91 -29.27 -23.63
C GLY A 64 8.66 -30.39 -24.35
N ILE A 65 8.13 -30.82 -25.48
CA ILE A 65 8.79 -31.71 -26.44
C ILE A 65 10.21 -31.19 -26.67
N GLY A 66 11.20 -32.07 -26.60
CA GLY A 66 12.61 -31.74 -26.65
C GLY A 66 12.98 -30.82 -27.82
N ALA A 67 13.21 -29.55 -27.51
CA ALA A 67 14.13 -28.71 -28.23
C ALA A 67 15.38 -28.65 -27.37
N THR A 68 16.53 -29.03 -27.92
CA THR A 68 17.84 -28.80 -27.30
C THR A 68 18.01 -27.30 -27.08
N GLN A 69 17.69 -26.83 -25.89
CA GLN A 69 17.91 -25.43 -25.52
C GLN A 69 19.42 -25.20 -25.44
N ALA A 70 19.91 -24.22 -26.19
CA ALA A 70 21.31 -23.82 -26.16
C ALA A 70 21.69 -23.46 -24.73
N THR A 71 22.89 -23.87 -24.30
CA THR A 71 23.36 -23.58 -22.95
C THR A 71 23.57 -22.07 -22.78
N THR A 72 23.40 -21.55 -21.57
CA THR A 72 23.53 -20.10 -21.28
C THR A 72 24.90 -19.54 -21.70
N GLY A 73 25.94 -20.37 -21.69
CA GLY A 73 27.26 -20.05 -22.23
C GLY A 73 27.26 -19.82 -23.74
N GLU A 74 26.60 -20.67 -24.53
CA GLU A 74 26.54 -20.57 -26.00
C GLU A 74 25.73 -19.34 -26.46
N LEU A 75 24.68 -18.99 -25.73
CA LEU A 75 23.87 -17.79 -25.96
C LEU A 75 24.64 -16.50 -25.68
N SER A 76 25.57 -16.50 -24.72
CA SER A 76 26.40 -15.31 -24.42
C SER A 76 27.47 -15.02 -25.47
N GLN A 77 27.93 -16.06 -26.18
CA GLN A 77 29.00 -15.97 -27.17
C GLN A 77 28.49 -15.66 -28.59
N THR A 78 27.25 -16.04 -28.90
CA THR A 78 26.65 -15.82 -30.21
C THR A 78 25.97 -14.45 -30.29
N ALA A 79 26.21 -13.64 -31.32
CA ALA A 79 25.58 -12.32 -31.47
C ALA A 79 24.04 -12.36 -31.47
N GLN A 80 23.44 -13.42 -32.03
CA GLN A 80 22.01 -13.71 -31.94
C GLN A 80 21.57 -14.03 -30.49
N GLY A 81 22.37 -14.81 -29.77
CA GLY A 81 22.13 -15.11 -28.36
C GLY A 81 22.24 -13.88 -27.46
N GLN A 82 23.22 -13.00 -27.69
CA GLN A 82 23.31 -11.70 -27.01
C GLN A 82 22.11 -10.80 -27.32
N ARG A 83 21.60 -10.80 -28.55
CA ARG A 83 20.37 -10.07 -28.89
C ARG A 83 19.14 -10.64 -28.18
N LEU A 84 19.03 -11.96 -28.07
CA LEU A 84 17.95 -12.63 -27.34
C LEU A 84 18.04 -12.36 -25.84
N MET A 85 19.24 -12.42 -25.25
CA MET A 85 19.50 -12.05 -23.85
C MET A 85 19.16 -10.58 -23.58
N ASN A 86 19.58 -9.68 -24.47
CA ASN A 86 19.23 -8.26 -24.39
C ASN A 86 17.72 -8.04 -24.60
N ALA A 87 17.07 -8.84 -25.44
CA ALA A 87 15.62 -8.79 -25.63
C ALA A 87 14.87 -9.31 -24.41
N GLU A 88 15.37 -10.31 -23.69
CA GLU A 88 14.82 -10.77 -22.41
C GLU A 88 15.00 -9.73 -21.30
N ILE A 89 16.18 -9.11 -21.21
CA ILE A 89 16.46 -7.99 -20.28
C ILE A 89 15.52 -6.80 -20.56
N ASN A 90 15.25 -6.52 -21.84
CA ASN A 90 14.37 -5.42 -22.26
C ASN A 90 12.90 -5.84 -22.49
N ALA A 91 12.55 -7.12 -22.32
CA ALA A 91 11.19 -7.64 -22.47
C ALA A 91 10.19 -6.90 -21.57
N PRO A 92 10.47 -6.64 -20.27
CA PRO A 92 9.55 -5.85 -19.45
C PRO A 92 9.39 -4.43 -20.03
N LEU A 93 10.44 -3.80 -20.55
CA LEU A 93 10.38 -2.46 -21.15
C LEU A 93 9.58 -2.42 -22.47
N ASN A 94 9.61 -3.49 -23.26
CA ASN A 94 8.91 -3.56 -24.54
C ASN A 94 7.43 -3.94 -24.39
N GLU A 95 7.08 -4.80 -23.43
CA GLU A 95 5.68 -5.05 -23.02
C GLU A 95 5.03 -3.79 -22.40
N LEU A 96 5.83 -2.84 -21.90
CA LEU A 96 5.36 -1.56 -21.36
C LEU A 96 5.02 -0.50 -22.43
N ARG A 97 5.22 -0.76 -23.73
CA ARG A 97 4.87 0.16 -24.84
C ARG A 97 3.37 0.23 -25.17
N HIS A 98 2.47 -0.10 -24.25
CA HIS A 98 1.02 0.05 -24.43
C HIS A 98 0.51 1.51 -24.36
N GLY A 99 1.40 2.51 -24.36
CA GLY A 99 1.06 3.95 -24.40
C GLY A 99 0.37 4.50 -23.15
N ARG A 100 -0.16 3.66 -22.28
CA ARG A 100 -0.59 4.03 -20.92
C ARG A 100 0.49 3.59 -19.95
N GLY A 101 1.18 4.55 -19.36
CA GLY A 101 2.17 4.30 -18.32
C GLY A 101 1.60 3.54 -17.11
N PRO A 102 2.45 3.26 -16.10
CA PRO A 102 2.05 2.53 -14.89
C PRO A 102 0.84 3.18 -14.21
N ARG A 103 -0.13 2.36 -13.79
CA ARG A 103 -1.32 2.85 -13.11
C ARG A 103 -0.98 3.24 -11.67
N GLN A 104 -1.83 4.05 -11.05
CA GLN A 104 -1.66 4.45 -9.66
C GLN A 104 -1.59 3.20 -8.75
N GLY A 105 -0.47 3.04 -8.05
CA GLY A 105 -0.22 1.89 -7.17
C GLY A 105 0.49 0.70 -7.83
N ASP A 106 0.88 0.78 -9.10
CA ASP A 106 1.74 -0.21 -9.74
C ASP A 106 3.23 -0.01 -9.37
N ILE A 107 3.61 1.21 -9.02
CA ILE A 107 4.95 1.59 -8.58
C ILE A 107 5.05 1.46 -7.07
N LEU A 108 6.10 0.81 -6.57
CA LEU A 108 6.44 0.86 -5.16
C LEU A 108 7.18 2.17 -4.88
N SER A 109 6.48 3.14 -4.29
CA SER A 109 7.09 4.40 -3.87
C SER A 109 7.76 4.21 -2.51
N GLY A 110 9.08 4.00 -2.52
CA GLY A 110 9.89 4.04 -1.29
C GLY A 110 11.09 3.09 -1.30
N SER A 111 12.27 3.65 -1.07
CA SER A 111 13.47 3.00 -0.50
C SER A 111 14.48 2.24 -1.41
N LEU A 112 14.87 2.81 -2.55
CA LEU A 112 16.18 2.50 -3.14
C LEU A 112 16.96 3.78 -3.51
N PRO A 113 18.29 3.81 -3.33
CA PRO A 113 19.12 4.92 -3.78
C PRO A 113 19.11 4.93 -5.31
N ALA A 114 18.90 6.11 -5.91
CA ALA A 114 18.93 6.37 -7.35
C ALA A 114 17.81 5.70 -8.18
N GLY A 115 16.69 6.42 -8.37
CA GLY A 115 15.92 6.50 -9.62
C GLY A 115 15.30 5.23 -10.22
N THR A 116 15.47 4.06 -9.60
CA THR A 116 14.97 2.78 -10.11
C THR A 116 13.53 2.58 -9.68
N VAL A 117 12.62 2.76 -10.63
CA VAL A 117 11.18 2.50 -10.44
C VAL A 117 10.98 0.99 -10.39
N THR A 118 10.87 0.42 -9.19
CA THR A 118 10.51 -1.00 -9.04
C THR A 118 9.00 -1.17 -9.04
N MET A 119 8.49 -2.01 -9.93
CA MET A 119 7.06 -2.33 -9.98
C MET A 119 6.69 -3.26 -8.83
N THR A 120 5.50 -3.07 -8.26
CA THR A 120 4.88 -3.96 -7.26
C THR A 120 4.82 -5.41 -7.74
N GLY A 121 4.58 -5.61 -9.04
CA GLY A 121 4.53 -6.93 -9.67
C GLY A 121 5.86 -7.67 -9.63
N ASP A 122 6.94 -6.98 -9.95
CA ASP A 122 8.27 -7.60 -10.04
C ASP A 122 8.80 -7.93 -8.64
N GLN A 123 8.56 -7.05 -7.67
CA GLN A 123 8.90 -7.34 -6.27
C GLN A 123 8.10 -8.51 -5.72
N ALA A 124 6.79 -8.57 -5.99
CA ALA A 124 5.96 -9.70 -5.57
C ALA A 124 6.45 -11.04 -6.16
N ARG A 125 6.84 -11.07 -7.44
CA ARG A 125 7.43 -12.28 -8.06
C ARG A 125 8.76 -12.65 -7.41
N LYS A 126 9.64 -11.67 -7.17
CA LYS A 126 10.95 -11.88 -6.55
C LYS A 126 10.83 -12.42 -5.13
N MET A 127 9.86 -11.93 -4.36
CA MET A 127 9.63 -12.32 -2.96
C MET A 127 8.75 -13.57 -2.82
N GLY A 128 8.09 -14.01 -3.90
CA GLY A 128 7.11 -15.11 -3.83
C GLY A 128 5.81 -14.72 -3.10
N THR A 129 5.43 -13.45 -3.16
CA THR A 129 4.29 -12.87 -2.43
C THR A 129 3.25 -12.26 -3.38
N ILE A 130 2.24 -11.56 -2.83
CA ILE A 130 1.16 -10.94 -3.61
C ILE A 130 1.43 -9.43 -3.75
N LYS A 131 1.17 -8.86 -4.93
CA LYS A 131 1.34 -7.42 -5.21
C LYS A 131 0.73 -6.48 -4.17
N LEU A 132 -0.48 -6.81 -3.70
CA LEU A 132 -1.20 -6.03 -2.69
C LEU A 132 -0.47 -5.99 -1.34
N LEU A 133 0.23 -7.06 -0.98
CA LEU A 133 0.95 -7.17 0.28
C LEU A 133 2.25 -6.34 0.24
N GLU A 134 2.99 -6.41 -0.88
CA GLU A 134 4.17 -5.56 -1.08
C GLU A 134 3.80 -4.08 -1.15
N ARG A 135 2.72 -3.75 -1.87
CA ARG A 135 2.18 -2.39 -1.88
C ARG A 135 1.79 -1.94 -0.47
N TRP A 136 1.08 -2.79 0.29
CA TRP A 136 0.69 -2.46 1.66
C TRP A 136 1.92 -2.17 2.53
N LYS A 137 2.97 -2.97 2.45
CA LYS A 137 4.21 -2.74 3.20
C LYS A 137 4.89 -1.43 2.85
N ALA A 138 4.87 -1.03 1.57
CA ALA A 138 5.44 0.25 1.12
C ALA A 138 4.58 1.46 1.55
N ASP A 139 3.26 1.37 1.39
CA ASP A 139 2.35 2.50 1.62
C ASP A 139 1.96 2.67 3.09
N MET A 140 1.87 1.59 3.87
CA MET A 140 1.26 1.59 5.21
C MET A 140 2.29 1.39 6.32
N PRO A 141 2.59 2.41 7.15
CA PRO A 141 3.53 2.29 8.26
C PRO A 141 2.99 1.40 9.38
N THR A 142 3.87 0.73 10.12
CA THR A 142 3.52 -0.10 11.27
C THR A 142 3.10 0.73 12.48
N GLU A 143 2.42 0.15 13.48
CA GLU A 143 2.02 0.89 14.69
C GLU A 143 3.22 1.50 15.42
N ALA A 144 4.39 0.88 15.36
CA ALA A 144 5.61 1.37 16.02
C ALA A 144 6.19 2.61 15.31
N GLU A 145 6.19 2.61 13.98
CA GLU A 145 6.71 3.71 13.15
C GLU A 145 5.78 4.93 13.14
N MET A 146 4.48 4.72 13.36
CA MET A 146 3.49 5.81 13.35
C MET A 146 3.70 6.81 14.50
N LEU A 147 3.61 8.10 14.18
CA LEU A 147 3.56 9.16 15.18
C LEU A 147 2.28 9.06 16.04
N PRO A 148 2.33 9.38 17.35
CA PRO A 148 1.14 9.40 18.20
C PRO A 148 0.02 10.28 17.66
N ARG A 149 0.35 11.36 16.95
CA ARG A 149 -0.62 12.25 16.31
C ARG A 149 -1.44 11.52 15.25
N ASP A 150 -0.79 10.75 14.37
CA ASP A 150 -1.45 10.04 13.27
C ASP A 150 -2.21 8.78 13.74
N LYS A 151 -1.83 8.21 14.90
CA LYS A 151 -2.60 7.10 15.51
C LYS A 151 -4.01 7.51 15.93
N TYR A 152 -4.20 8.76 16.34
CA TYR A 152 -5.43 9.21 17.00
C TYR A 152 -6.15 10.33 16.24
N THR A 153 -5.51 10.91 15.22
CA THR A 153 -6.08 12.00 14.41
C THR A 153 -5.84 11.74 12.94
N MET A 154 -6.76 12.24 12.12
CA MET A 154 -6.71 12.18 10.66
C MET A 154 -6.84 13.58 10.09
N PHE A 155 -6.43 13.73 8.84
CA PHE A 155 -6.64 14.95 8.08
C PHE A 155 -8.15 15.21 7.83
N ASP A 156 -8.61 16.43 8.07
CA ASP A 156 -9.92 16.91 7.62
C ASP A 156 -9.77 18.35 7.11
N ARG A 157 -10.01 18.57 5.81
CA ARG A 157 -9.85 19.87 5.14
C ARG A 157 -10.69 20.98 5.77
N LYS A 158 -11.82 20.63 6.41
CA LYS A 158 -12.79 21.60 6.95
C LYS A 158 -12.50 22.02 8.39
N GLU A 159 -11.58 21.33 9.08
CA GLU A 159 -11.19 21.67 10.45
C GLU A 159 -10.12 22.77 10.45
N LYS A 160 -10.18 23.70 11.41
CA LYS A 160 -9.28 24.87 11.47
C LYS A 160 -7.79 24.52 11.47
N LYS A 161 -7.42 23.37 12.05
CA LYS A 161 -6.05 22.86 12.14
C LYS A 161 -5.82 21.64 11.24
N TYR A 162 -6.70 21.42 10.27
CA TYR A 162 -6.66 20.29 9.35
C TYR A 162 -6.58 18.92 10.05
N ARG A 163 -7.18 18.80 11.25
CA ARG A 163 -7.13 17.60 12.07
C ARG A 163 -8.44 17.32 12.76
N LYS A 164 -8.80 16.04 12.73
CA LYS A 164 -9.99 15.47 13.37
C LYS A 164 -9.64 14.19 14.11
N GLY A 165 -10.31 13.92 15.22
CA GLY A 165 -10.16 12.64 15.91
C GLY A 165 -10.61 11.46 15.04
N ILE A 166 -9.78 10.42 14.95
CA ILE A 166 -10.05 9.25 14.09
C ILE A 166 -11.36 8.53 14.48
N HIS A 167 -11.80 8.64 15.73
CA HIS A 167 -13.07 8.07 16.20
C HIS A 167 -14.32 8.73 15.63
N LYS A 168 -14.17 9.85 14.93
CA LYS A 168 -15.25 10.49 14.17
C LYS A 168 -15.36 9.94 12.74
N LEU A 169 -14.44 9.09 12.29
CA LEU A 169 -14.53 8.42 10.99
C LEU A 169 -15.62 7.34 11.02
N PRO A 170 -16.52 7.29 10.03
CA PRO A 170 -17.48 6.20 9.92
C PRO A 170 -16.78 4.84 9.90
N LYS A 171 -17.19 3.96 10.82
CA LYS A 171 -16.64 2.61 10.97
C LYS A 171 -15.11 2.57 11.18
N TRP A 172 -14.56 3.58 11.86
CA TRP A 172 -13.11 3.70 12.16
C TRP A 172 -12.46 2.50 12.84
N THR A 173 -13.23 1.63 13.50
CA THR A 173 -12.73 0.40 14.12
C THR A 173 -12.41 -0.71 13.11
N ARG A 174 -12.94 -0.60 11.89
CA ARG A 174 -12.77 -1.57 10.79
C ARG A 174 -11.96 -1.00 9.62
N VAL A 175 -11.99 0.32 9.44
CA VAL A 175 -11.24 1.00 8.39
C VAL A 175 -9.80 1.26 8.85
N SER A 176 -8.82 0.95 7.99
CA SER A 176 -7.40 1.20 8.24
C SER A 176 -6.96 2.56 7.69
N GLN A 177 -7.00 3.60 8.51
CA GLN A 177 -6.43 4.91 8.20
C GLN A 177 -5.08 5.07 8.92
N ARG A 178 -3.99 5.22 8.16
CA ARG A 178 -2.63 5.36 8.73
C ARG A 178 -1.83 6.53 8.17
N VAL A 179 -1.97 6.81 6.87
CA VAL A 179 -1.25 7.90 6.19
C VAL A 179 -2.13 9.13 6.11
N ASN A 180 -1.53 10.30 6.40
CA ASN A 180 -2.12 11.62 6.20
C ASN A 180 -1.33 12.36 5.11
N PRO A 181 -1.92 13.33 4.41
CA PRO A 181 -1.19 14.14 3.42
C PRO A 181 0.01 14.87 4.07
N PRO A 182 1.17 14.90 3.40
CA PRO A 182 2.36 15.55 3.95
C PRO A 182 2.15 17.07 4.11
N GLY A 183 2.73 17.64 5.16
CA GLY A 183 2.65 19.08 5.45
C GLY A 183 1.39 19.53 6.21
N PHE A 184 0.43 18.63 6.45
CA PHE A 184 -0.75 18.92 7.26
C PHE A 184 -0.65 18.28 8.64
#